data_AF-A0A0J1HJG6-F1
#
_entry.id   AF-A0A0J1HJG6-F1
#
_cell.length_a   1.000
_cell.length_b   1.000
_cell.length_c   1.000
_cell.angle_alpha   90.00
_cell.angle_beta   90.00
_cell.angle_gamma   90.00
#
_symmetry.space_group_name_H-M   'P 1'
#
loop_
_entity.id
_entity.type
_entity.pdbx_description
1 polymer ?
#
loop_
_entity_poly.entity_id
_entity_poly.type
_entity_poly.pdbx_seq_one_letter_code
_entity_poly.pdbx_strand_id
1 'polypeptide(L)'
;MVFGVELEQKMFQPEPLPDIFGVWTEQEVAPYAADSFEVRPSGIFVDGRQVNTHYQWDGHVLEYTLGEQTYTYTFLADQLIRQRPAHYTSAFSRQALMLRHTL
;
A
#
# COMPACT_ATOMS: atom_id res chain seq x y z
N MET A 1 -19.90 -31.64 -35.00
CA MET A 1 -18.89 -30.56 -34.89
C MET A 1 -19.67 -29.26 -34.67
N VAL A 2 -19.74 -28.77 -33.43
CA VAL A 2 -20.33 -27.48 -33.09
C VAL A 2 -19.30 -26.79 -32.21
N PHE A 3 -18.60 -25.81 -32.78
CA PHE A 3 -17.65 -24.97 -32.07
C PHE A 3 -18.39 -23.71 -31.61
N GLY A 4 -18.11 -23.27 -30.39
CA GLY A 4 -18.15 -21.85 -30.04
C GLY A 4 -19.38 -21.38 -29.25
N VAL A 5 -19.37 -21.61 -27.95
CA VAL A 5 -19.97 -20.71 -26.94
C VAL A 5 -19.11 -20.74 -25.68
N GLU A 6 -17.83 -20.36 -25.78
CA GLU A 6 -16.96 -20.28 -24.59
C GLU A 6 -16.06 -19.03 -24.59
N LEU A 7 -16.55 -17.91 -25.11
CA LEU A 7 -15.77 -16.67 -25.11
C LEU A 7 -16.49 -15.45 -24.51
N GLU A 8 -17.79 -15.52 -24.23
CA GLU A 8 -18.53 -14.35 -23.76
C GLU A 8 -18.47 -14.12 -22.23
N GLN A 9 -17.99 -15.07 -21.43
CA GLN A 9 -18.00 -14.93 -19.97
C GLN A 9 -16.73 -14.31 -19.36
N LYS A 10 -15.73 -13.97 -20.17
CA LYS A 10 -14.43 -13.49 -19.67
C LYS A 10 -14.27 -11.96 -19.59
N MET A 11 -15.34 -11.19 -19.83
CA MET A 11 -15.28 -9.72 -19.98
C MET A 11 -15.62 -8.89 -18.72
N PHE A 12 -15.87 -9.52 -17.56
CA PHE A 12 -16.20 -8.80 -16.31
C PHE A 12 -15.37 -9.26 -15.11
N GLN A 13 -14.11 -9.61 -15.31
CA GLN A 13 -13.20 -9.72 -14.17
C GLN A 13 -12.63 -8.34 -13.88
N PRO A 14 -12.92 -7.71 -12.71
CA PRO A 14 -12.24 -6.49 -12.33
C PRO A 14 -10.74 -6.79 -12.33
N GLU A 15 -9.94 -5.86 -12.86
CA GLU A 15 -8.49 -5.98 -12.78
C GLU A 15 -8.09 -6.18 -11.30
N PRO A 16 -7.15 -7.09 -11.01
CA PRO A 16 -6.70 -7.29 -9.65
C PRO A 16 -6.15 -5.96 -9.13
N LEU A 17 -6.61 -5.54 -7.95
CA LEU A 17 -6.07 -4.35 -7.31
C LEU A 17 -4.56 -4.49 -7.14
N PRO A 18 -3.78 -3.42 -7.31
CA PRO A 18 -2.36 -3.46 -7.00
C PRO A 18 -2.17 -3.95 -5.56
N ASP A 19 -1.22 -4.87 -5.38
CA ASP A 19 -0.83 -5.33 -4.05
C ASP A 19 -0.32 -4.12 -3.26
N ILE A 20 -0.77 -3.95 -2.01
CA ILE A 20 -0.41 -2.86 -1.10
C ILE A 20 0.44 -3.35 0.09
N PHE A 21 0.56 -4.68 0.26
CA PHE A 21 1.18 -5.29 1.42
C PHE A 21 2.70 -5.09 1.46
N GLY A 22 3.23 -4.95 2.67
CA GLY A 22 4.66 -4.78 2.92
C GLY A 22 4.98 -3.49 3.68
N VAL A 23 6.27 -3.26 3.87
CA VAL A 23 6.81 -2.09 4.58
C VAL A 23 6.96 -0.93 3.61
N TRP A 24 6.42 0.21 3.97
CA TRP A 24 6.50 1.47 3.27
C TRP A 24 7.35 2.45 4.08
N THR A 25 8.39 3.00 3.45
CA THR A 25 9.31 3.93 4.12
C THR A 25 9.31 5.25 3.36
N GLU A 26 9.30 6.35 4.11
CA GLU A 26 9.40 7.69 3.57
C GLU A 26 10.71 7.89 2.81
N GLN A 27 10.63 8.61 1.69
CA GLN A 27 11.75 8.90 0.81
C GLN A 27 12.21 10.36 0.96
N GLU A 28 13.40 10.67 0.43
CA GLU A 28 13.99 12.02 0.43
C GLU A 28 14.18 12.65 1.82
N VAL A 29 14.25 11.81 2.86
CA VAL A 29 14.57 12.20 4.23
C VAL A 29 15.69 11.30 4.77
N ALA A 30 16.40 11.79 5.79
CA ALA A 30 17.45 10.99 6.42
C ALA A 30 16.84 9.71 7.04
N PRO A 31 17.50 8.53 6.95
CA PRO A 31 16.90 7.27 7.39
C PRO A 31 16.42 7.25 8.84
N TYR A 32 17.10 7.99 9.73
CA TYR A 32 16.72 8.08 11.14
C TYR A 32 15.48 8.93 11.41
N ALA A 33 15.05 9.72 10.42
CA ALA A 33 13.90 10.61 10.48
C ALA A 33 12.76 10.15 9.55
N ALA A 34 12.97 9.06 8.80
CA ALA A 34 11.98 8.54 7.86
C ALA A 34 10.83 7.88 8.62
N ASP A 35 9.61 8.33 8.34
CA ASP A 35 8.43 7.59 8.77
C ASP A 35 8.38 6.21 8.08
N SER A 36 7.87 5.21 8.78
CA SER A 36 7.58 3.91 8.19
C SER A 36 6.33 3.27 8.78
N PHE A 37 5.65 2.49 7.95
CA PHE A 37 4.53 1.66 8.36
C PHE A 37 4.48 0.40 7.51
N GLU A 38 3.81 -0.61 8.01
CA GLU A 38 3.62 -1.87 7.30
C GLU A 38 2.13 -2.15 7.12
N VAL A 39 1.75 -2.48 5.89
CA VAL A 39 0.40 -2.92 5.54
C VAL A 39 0.39 -4.44 5.53
N ARG A 40 -0.47 -5.04 6.36
CA ARG A 40 -0.71 -6.48 6.44
C ARG A 40 -2.20 -6.77 6.27
N PRO A 41 -2.61 -8.01 5.91
CA PRO A 41 -4.03 -8.38 5.86
C PRO A 41 -4.77 -8.14 7.18
N SER A 42 -4.05 -8.24 8.31
CA SER A 42 -4.62 -8.02 9.64
C SER A 42 -4.74 -6.54 10.04
N GLY A 43 -4.11 -5.60 9.31
CA GLY A 43 -4.13 -4.18 9.63
C GLY A 43 -2.83 -3.42 9.35
N ILE A 44 -2.72 -2.23 9.95
CA ILE A 44 -1.57 -1.32 9.82
C ILE A 44 -0.68 -1.43 11.05
N PHE A 45 0.63 -1.51 10.82
CA PHE A 45 1.65 -1.60 11.85
C PHE A 45 2.65 -0.44 11.75
N VAL A 46 3.04 0.12 12.89
CA VAL A 46 4.10 1.13 13.02
C VAL A 46 5.03 0.64 14.13
N ASP A 47 6.34 0.65 13.87
CA ASP A 47 7.36 0.11 14.79
C ASP A 47 7.04 -1.31 15.30
N GLY A 48 6.50 -2.16 14.42
CA GLY A 48 6.13 -3.54 14.72
C GLY A 48 4.85 -3.70 15.58
N ARG A 49 4.23 -2.61 16.03
CA ARG A 49 2.97 -2.62 16.77
C ARG A 49 1.80 -2.40 15.83
N GLN A 50 0.75 -3.19 15.99
CA GLN A 50 -0.50 -2.95 15.27
C GLN A 50 -1.16 -1.68 15.81
N VAL A 51 -1.33 -0.69 14.93
CA VAL A 51 -1.95 0.60 15.28
C VAL A 51 -3.38 0.72 14.78
N ASN A 52 -3.73 -0.03 13.73
CA ASN A 52 -5.10 -0.14 13.25
C ASN A 52 -5.41 -1.56 12.81
N THR A 53 -6.60 -2.04 13.13
CA THR A 53 -7.15 -3.33 12.70
C THR A 53 -7.93 -3.24 11.41
N HIS A 54 -8.27 -2.02 10.96
CA HIS A 54 -9.07 -1.78 9.78
C HIS A 54 -8.44 -0.66 8.94
N TYR A 55 -8.34 -0.89 7.64
CA TYR A 55 -7.95 0.13 6.67
C TYR A 55 -8.76 -0.10 5.39
N GLN A 56 -8.83 0.93 4.57
CA GLN A 56 -9.47 0.87 3.25
C GLN A 56 -8.40 0.94 2.16
N TRP A 57 -8.60 0.13 1.13
CA TRP A 57 -7.77 0.10 -0.05
C TRP A 57 -8.66 -0.16 -1.27
N ASP A 58 -8.66 0.75 -2.23
CA ASP A 58 -9.46 0.64 -3.46
C ASP A 58 -8.59 0.48 -4.72
N GLY A 59 -7.27 0.32 -4.57
CA GLY A 59 -6.30 0.28 -5.66
C GLY A 59 -5.62 1.63 -5.95
N HIS A 60 -6.17 2.73 -5.44
CA HIS A 60 -5.68 4.09 -5.67
C HIS A 60 -5.45 4.86 -4.37
N VAL A 61 -6.24 4.59 -3.34
CA VAL A 61 -6.19 5.30 -2.06
C VAL A 61 -6.09 4.30 -0.93
N LEU A 62 -5.07 4.49 -0.08
CA LEU A 62 -4.96 3.84 1.22
C LEU A 62 -5.44 4.82 2.29
N GLU A 63 -6.38 4.40 3.12
CA GLU A 63 -6.86 5.19 4.25
C GLU A 63 -6.94 4.36 5.55
N TYR A 64 -6.45 4.95 6.64
CA TYR A 64 -6.61 4.39 7.99
C TYR A 64 -6.58 5.50 9.05
N THR A 65 -6.96 5.17 10.27
CA THR A 65 -6.89 6.08 11.42
C THR A 65 -5.76 5.69 12.39
N LEU A 66 -5.14 6.69 13.02
CA LEU A 66 -4.18 6.51 14.10
C LEU A 66 -4.54 7.52 15.20
N GLY A 67 -5.06 7.03 16.33
CA GLY A 67 -5.67 7.90 17.32
C GLY A 67 -6.86 8.67 16.72
N GLU A 68 -6.81 9.99 16.77
CA GLU A 68 -7.84 10.88 16.20
C GLU A 68 -7.52 11.37 14.78
N GLN A 69 -6.40 10.95 14.21
CA GLN A 69 -5.95 11.41 12.90
C GLN A 69 -6.27 10.40 11.81
N THR A 70 -6.79 10.89 10.68
CA THR A 70 -6.92 10.10 9.45
C THR A 70 -5.68 10.28 8.59
N TYR A 71 -5.10 9.15 8.21
CA TYR A 71 -4.01 9.06 7.26
C TYR A 71 -4.56 8.62 5.91
N THR A 72 -4.30 9.42 4.88
CA THR A 72 -4.75 9.14 3.50
C THR A 72 -3.54 9.22 2.58
N TYR A 73 -3.36 8.22 1.71
CA TYR A 73 -2.28 8.16 0.73
C TYR A 73 -2.85 7.86 -0.66
N THR A 74 -2.33 8.54 -1.68
CA THR A 74 -2.62 8.22 -3.08
C THR A 74 -1.51 7.33 -3.63
N PHE A 75 -1.88 6.24 -4.31
CA PHE A 75 -0.97 5.34 -4.99
C PHE A 75 -0.72 5.80 -6.42
N LEU A 76 0.53 6.13 -6.73
CA LEU A 76 0.95 6.61 -8.05
C LEU A 76 2.36 6.11 -8.35
N ALA A 77 2.55 5.48 -9.51
CA ALA A 77 3.85 5.00 -9.98
C ALA A 77 4.62 4.18 -8.93
N ASP A 78 3.94 3.19 -8.33
CA ASP A 78 4.47 2.32 -7.27
C ASP A 78 4.89 3.03 -5.95
N GLN A 79 4.44 4.27 -5.76
CA GLN A 79 4.65 5.03 -4.53
C GLN A 79 3.33 5.40 -3.85
N LEU A 80 3.37 5.55 -2.53
CA LEU A 80 2.29 6.14 -1.75
C LEU A 80 2.63 7.60 -1.44
N ILE A 81 1.78 8.52 -1.87
CA ILE A 81 1.93 9.96 -1.67
C ILE A 81 0.96 10.40 -0.58
N ARG A 82 1.48 10.85 0.57
CA ARG A 82 0.67 11.24 1.74
C ARG A 82 -0.15 12.50 1.42
N GLN A 83 -1.47 12.39 1.55
CA GLN A 83 -2.44 13.48 1.41
C GLN A 83 -2.86 14.04 2.78
N ARG A 84 -2.92 13.19 3.81
CA ARG A 84 -3.24 13.57 5.19
C ARG A 84 -2.45 12.74 6.20
N PRO A 85 -2.06 13.33 7.35
CA PRO A 85 -1.93 14.77 7.56
C PRO A 85 -0.83 15.34 6.64
N ALA A 86 -1.00 16.55 6.10
CA ALA A 86 -0.03 17.15 5.17
C ALA A 86 0.43 18.52 5.67
N HIS A 87 1.66 18.58 6.18
CA HIS A 87 2.41 19.83 6.35
C HIS A 87 3.49 19.98 5.26
N TYR A 88 3.88 18.87 4.63
CA TYR A 88 4.74 18.76 3.46
C TYR A 88 4.33 17.50 2.67
N THR A 89 4.71 17.42 1.39
CA THR A 89 4.44 16.25 0.55
C THR A 89 5.45 15.15 0.84
N SER A 90 5.00 14.04 1.42
CA SER A 90 5.81 12.85 1.67
C SER A 90 5.50 11.76 0.65
N ALA A 91 6.55 11.17 0.07
CA ALA A 91 6.46 10.00 -0.79
C ALA A 91 7.02 8.77 -0.07
N PHE A 92 6.34 7.63 -0.21
CA PHE A 92 6.73 6.37 0.40
C PHE A 92 6.97 5.35 -0.69
N SER A 93 8.09 4.64 -0.61
CA SER A 93 8.37 3.49 -1.48
C SER A 93 8.29 2.21 -0.66
N ARG A 94 7.81 1.14 -1.30
CA ARG A 94 7.80 -0.17 -0.66
C ARG A 94 9.23 -0.65 -0.55
N GLN A 95 9.62 -1.09 0.65
CA GLN A 95 10.90 -1.71 0.85
C GLN A 95 10.94 -2.99 0.00
N ALA A 96 11.71 -2.97 -1.08
CA ALA A 96 11.98 -4.18 -1.83
C ALA A 96 12.56 -5.20 -0.84
N LEU A 97 12.00 -6.41 -0.83
CA LEU A 97 12.61 -7.51 -0.11
C LEU A 97 13.96 -7.75 -0.77
N MET A 98 15.00 -7.07 -0.30
CA MET A 98 16.37 -7.41 -0.65
C MET A 98 16.56 -8.81 -0.09
N LEU A 99 16.36 -9.82 -0.93
CA LEU A 99 16.84 -11.17 -0.70
C LEU A 99 18.33 -11.00 -0.45
N ARG A 100 18.68 -11.00 0.84
CA ARG A 100 20.06 -10.93 1.28
C ARG A 100 20.68 -12.24 0.82
N HIS A 101 21.29 -12.24 -0.37
CA HIS A 101 22.19 -13.30 -0.76
C HIS A 101 23.36 -13.23 0.21
N THR A 102 23.28 -14.04 1.26
CA THR A 102 24.42 -14.31 2.12
C THR A 102 25.22 -15.36 1.35
N LEU A 103 26.42 -14.98 0.91
CA LEU A 103 27.43 -15.90 0.37
C LEU A 103 27.96 -16.81 1.47
#